data_AF-A0A075JSR8-F1
#
_entry.id   AF-A0A075JSR8-F1
#
_cell.length_a   1.000
_cell.length_b   1.000
_cell.length_c   1.000
_cell.angle_alpha   90.00
_cell.angle_beta   90.00
_cell.angle_gamma   90.00
#
_symmetry.space_group_name_H-M   'P 1'
#
loop_
_entity.id
_entity.type
_entity.pdbx_description
1 polymer ?
#
loop_
_entity_poly.entity_id
_entity_poly.type
_entity_poly.pdbx_seq_one_letter_code
_entity_poly.pdbx_strand_id
1 'polypeptide(L)'
;MHQQYLSIEQFNKLLHKWNGKTVKIAKQELDDYDEIIMRLDRISYETDSQRLDDYEPMHSLHLNGMGRIENATSQFEPLPSPLYEIPLEDSSLYQFDGERFSLVTDRAIYTIELAGE
;
A
#
# COMPACT_ATOMS: atom_id res chain seq x y z
N MET A 1 20.11 -6.28 -9.78
CA MET A 1 18.65 -6.57 -9.76
C MET A 1 17.99 -5.56 -10.66
N HIS A 2 17.13 -5.98 -11.59
CA HIS A 2 16.43 -5.07 -12.50
C HIS A 2 15.21 -4.53 -11.77
N GLN A 3 15.28 -3.28 -11.28
CA GLN A 3 14.08 -2.58 -10.81
C GLN A 3 13.20 -2.33 -12.03
N GLN A 4 12.10 -3.08 -12.12
CA GLN A 4 11.13 -2.93 -13.20
C GLN A 4 10.04 -1.96 -12.74
N TYR A 5 9.94 -0.82 -13.43
CA TYR A 5 8.78 0.06 -13.29
C TYR A 5 7.55 -0.61 -13.90
N LEU A 6 6.44 -0.56 -13.17
CA LEU A 6 5.17 -1.18 -13.53
C LEU A 6 4.11 -0.11 -13.77
N SER A 7 3.12 -0.44 -14.60
CA SER A 7 1.85 0.30 -14.54
C SER A 7 1.07 -0.07 -13.28
N ILE A 8 0.15 0.78 -12.84
CA ILE A 8 -0.76 0.47 -11.72
C ILE A 8 -1.51 -0.85 -11.94
N GLU A 9 -1.95 -1.15 -13.16
CA GLU A 9 -2.63 -2.41 -13.48
C GLU A 9 -1.74 -3.64 -13.29
N GLN A 10 -0.47 -3.55 -13.72
CA GLN A 10 0.52 -4.61 -13.54
C GLN A 10 0.87 -4.80 -12.07
N PHE A 11 1.10 -3.69 -11.37
CA PHE A 11 1.35 -3.67 -9.93
C PHE A 11 0.19 -4.33 -9.17
N ASN A 12 -1.04 -3.88 -9.40
CA ASN A 12 -2.24 -4.44 -8.79
C ASN A 12 -2.37 -5.94 -9.08
N LYS A 13 -2.20 -6.36 -10.33
CA LYS A 13 -2.26 -7.77 -10.73
C LYS A 13 -1.21 -8.64 -10.02
N LEU A 14 -0.01 -8.12 -9.80
CA LEU A 14 1.05 -8.83 -9.08
C LEU A 14 0.76 -8.88 -7.58
N LEU A 15 0.38 -7.75 -6.98
CA LEU A 15 0.05 -7.66 -5.57
C LEU A 15 -1.14 -8.55 -5.19
N HIS A 16 -2.12 -8.70 -6.09
CA HIS A 16 -3.24 -9.64 -5.93
C HIS A 16 -2.83 -11.09 -5.65
N LYS A 17 -1.63 -11.51 -6.06
CA LYS A 17 -1.11 -12.86 -5.74
C LYS A 17 -0.82 -13.04 -4.25
N TRP A 18 -0.78 -11.95 -3.48
CA TRP A 18 -0.57 -11.95 -2.04
C TRP A 18 -1.89 -11.89 -1.24
N ASN A 19 -3.05 -11.95 -1.91
CA ASN A 19 -4.32 -12.21 -1.24
C ASN A 19 -4.23 -13.51 -0.42
N GLY A 20 -4.75 -13.46 0.80
CA GLY A 20 -4.70 -14.51 1.81
C GLY A 20 -3.39 -14.58 2.60
N LYS A 21 -2.37 -13.77 2.26
CA LYS A 21 -1.06 -13.77 2.94
C LYS A 21 -0.94 -12.63 3.94
N THR A 22 -0.06 -12.81 4.91
CA THR A 22 0.35 -11.74 5.82
C THR A 22 1.46 -10.93 5.16
N VAL A 23 1.28 -9.62 5.14
CA VAL A 23 2.24 -8.66 4.59
C VAL A 23 2.66 -7.68 5.67
N LYS A 24 3.87 -7.17 5.54
CA LYS A 24 4.32 -5.97 6.22
C LYS A 24 4.26 -4.81 5.23
N ILE A 25 3.66 -3.72 5.65
CA ILE A 25 3.57 -2.46 4.93
C ILE A 25 4.34 -1.43 5.74
N ALA A 26 5.38 -0.87 5.15
CA ALA A 26 6.14 0.24 5.73
C ALA A 26 5.83 1.51 4.95
N LYS A 27 5.45 2.58 5.65
CA LYS A 27 5.24 3.93 5.09
C LYS A 27 6.35 4.84 5.62
N GLN A 28 7.17 5.36 4.71
CA GLN A 28 8.22 6.32 5.01
C GLN A 28 7.83 7.69 4.46
N GLU A 29 7.63 8.65 5.34
CA GLU A 29 7.56 10.09 5.03
C GLU A 29 8.88 10.78 5.42
N LEU A 30 9.00 12.10 5.21
CA LEU A 30 10.25 12.84 5.47
C LEU A 30 10.76 12.68 6.91
N ASP A 31 9.86 12.73 7.88
CA ASP A 31 10.15 12.74 9.32
C ASP A 31 9.45 11.61 10.08
N ASP A 32 8.75 10.72 9.39
CA ASP A 32 7.88 9.72 10.00
C ASP A 32 8.02 8.35 9.32
N TYR A 33 7.91 7.29 10.12
CA TYR A 33 8.03 5.91 9.68
C TYR A 33 7.03 5.04 10.42
N ASP A 34 6.06 4.51 9.68
CA ASP A 34 5.03 3.62 10.19
C ASP A 34 5.22 2.20 9.64
N GLU A 35 5.06 1.18 10.50
CA GLU A 35 4.97 -0.22 10.08
C GLU A 35 3.64 -0.85 10.48
N ILE A 36 3.05 -1.55 9.52
CA ILE A 36 1.79 -2.27 9.68
C ILE A 36 1.99 -3.71 9.24
N ILE A 37 1.53 -4.65 10.06
CA ILE A 37 1.48 -6.08 9.71
C ILE A 37 0.02 -6.45 9.55
N MET A 38 -0.38 -6.90 8.36
CA MET A 38 -1.76 -7.28 8.10
C MET A 38 -1.91 -8.51 7.23
N ARG A 39 -2.98 -9.27 7.46
CA ARG A 39 -3.41 -10.32 6.55
C ARG A 39 -4.25 -9.69 5.44
N LEU A 40 -3.82 -9.81 4.19
CA LEU A 40 -4.58 -9.31 3.06
C LEU A 40 -5.71 -10.27 2.74
N ASP A 41 -6.95 -9.81 2.85
CA ASP A 41 -8.13 -10.57 2.43
C ASP A 41 -8.57 -10.17 1.03
N ARG A 42 -8.54 -8.87 0.72
CA ARG A 42 -8.90 -8.33 -0.58
C ARG A 42 -8.11 -7.07 -0.90
N ILE A 43 -7.47 -7.06 -2.07
CA ILE A 43 -6.93 -5.84 -2.67
C ILE A 43 -7.97 -5.28 -3.64
N SER A 44 -8.20 -3.98 -3.62
CA SER A 44 -9.02 -3.27 -4.61
C SER A 44 -8.34 -1.95 -4.95
N TYR A 45 -8.56 -1.44 -6.15
CA TYR A 45 -8.17 -0.06 -6.48
C TYR A 45 -9.41 0.65 -7.01
N GLU A 46 -9.58 1.91 -6.62
CA GLU A 46 -10.66 2.76 -7.11
C GLU A 46 -10.07 3.91 -7.89
N THR A 47 -10.64 4.14 -9.07
CA THR A 47 -10.36 5.30 -9.91
C THR A 47 -11.61 6.15 -9.87
N ASP A 48 -11.57 7.31 -9.20
CA ASP A 48 -12.75 8.17 -9.15
C ASP A 48 -13.00 8.74 -10.56
N SER A 49 -13.96 8.15 -11.26
CA SER A 49 -14.28 8.48 -12.65
C SER A 49 -15.46 9.45 -12.78
N GLN A 50 -15.98 10.01 -11.67
CA GLN A 50 -17.14 10.91 -11.69
C GLN A 50 -16.77 12.28 -11.12
N ARG A 51 -16.20 13.13 -11.97
CA ARG A 51 -15.82 14.50 -11.63
C ARG A 51 -17.02 15.46 -11.75
N LEU A 52 -17.36 16.15 -10.66
CA LEU A 52 -18.26 17.32 -10.67
C LEU A 52 -17.59 18.62 -10.22
N ASP A 53 -16.42 18.60 -9.58
CA ASP A 53 -15.67 19.80 -9.20
C ASP A 53 -14.16 19.52 -9.09
N ASP A 54 -13.33 20.52 -9.42
CA ASP A 54 -11.86 20.51 -9.56
C ASP A 54 -11.07 20.31 -8.22
N TYR A 55 -11.42 19.32 -7.40
CA TYR A 55 -10.68 18.97 -6.18
C TYR A 55 -10.25 17.49 -6.22
N GLU A 56 -8.95 17.22 -6.41
CA GLU A 56 -8.39 15.88 -6.58
C GLU A 56 -8.01 15.21 -5.25
N PRO A 57 -8.40 13.93 -5.08
CA PRO A 57 -7.40 12.86 -5.19
C PRO A 57 -7.76 11.87 -6.32
N MET A 58 -6.77 11.50 -7.14
CA MET A 58 -7.03 10.85 -8.44
C MET A 58 -7.32 9.35 -8.32
N HIS A 59 -6.61 8.56 -7.52
CA HIS A 59 -6.84 7.12 -7.37
C HIS A 59 -6.53 6.64 -5.93
N SER A 60 -7.00 5.46 -5.52
CA SER A 60 -6.66 4.88 -4.21
C SER A 60 -6.52 3.36 -4.26
N LEU A 61 -5.49 2.84 -3.58
CA LEU A 61 -5.26 1.41 -3.41
C LEU A 61 -5.73 0.97 -2.02
N HIS A 62 -6.68 0.05 -1.99
CA HIS A 62 -7.31 -0.46 -0.77
C HIS A 62 -6.81 -1.87 -0.47
N LEU A 63 -6.04 -1.98 0.61
CA LEU A 63 -5.57 -3.24 1.18
C LEU A 63 -6.53 -3.61 2.31
N ASN A 64 -7.48 -4.51 2.05
CA ASN A 64 -8.49 -4.92 3.02
C ASN A 64 -8.00 -6.15 3.79
N GLY A 65 -8.20 -6.12 5.09
CA GLY A 65 -7.99 -7.26 5.98
C GLY A 65 -7.61 -6.84 7.39
N MET A 66 -7.46 -7.82 8.27
CA MET A 66 -7.11 -7.56 9.66
C MET A 66 -5.62 -7.26 9.79
N GLY A 67 -5.29 -6.13 10.40
CA GLY A 67 -3.91 -5.72 10.63
C GLY A 67 -3.66 -5.19 12.03
N ARG A 68 -2.37 -5.01 12.32
CA ARG A 68 -1.87 -4.35 13.52
C ARG A 68 -0.83 -3.31 13.12
N ILE A 69 -0.82 -2.20 13.84
CA ILE A 69 0.15 -1.12 13.69
C ILE A 69 0.95 -0.99 14.98
N GLU A 70 2.24 -0.71 14.86
CA GLU A 70 3.04 -0.35 16.03
C GLU A 70 2.70 1.07 16.48
N ASN A 71 2.30 1.24 17.73
CA ASN A 71 2.02 2.55 18.29
C ASN A 71 3.28 3.21 18.88
N ALA A 72 3.17 4.47 19.30
CA ALA A 72 4.28 5.24 19.91
C ALA A 72 4.86 4.63 21.21
N THR A 73 4.24 3.59 21.78
CA THR A 73 4.72 2.84 22.95
C THR A 73 5.32 1.48 22.56
N SER A 74 5.62 1.25 21.27
CA SER A 74 6.12 -0.02 20.73
C SER A 74 5.22 -1.22 21.02
N GLN A 75 3.91 -0.98 21.08
CA GLN A 75 2.90 -2.04 21.20
C GLN A 75 2.11 -2.16 19.90
N PHE A 76 1.87 -3.40 19.48
CA PHE A 76 1.02 -3.68 18.32
C PHE A 76 -0.44 -3.65 18.71
N GLU A 77 -1.17 -2.68 18.18
CA GLU A 77 -2.61 -2.54 18.36
C GLU A 77 -3.35 -2.86 17.06
N PRO A 78 -4.58 -3.40 17.12
CA PRO A 78 -5.35 -3.66 15.91
C PRO A 78 -5.60 -2.37 15.15
N LEU A 79 -5.61 -2.46 13.81
CA LEU A 79 -6.03 -1.34 12.98
C LEU A 79 -7.47 -0.93 13.35
N PRO A 80 -7.78 0.38 13.37
CA PRO A 80 -9.12 0.88 13.69
C PRO A 80 -10.18 0.45 12.67
N SER A 81 -9.75 0.18 11.44
CA SER A 81 -10.56 -0.38 10.36
C SER A 81 -9.78 -1.53 9.70
N PRO A 82 -10.46 -2.59 9.19
CA PRO A 82 -9.80 -3.66 8.44
C PRO A 82 -9.45 -3.21 7.00
N LEU A 83 -8.90 -2.01 6.87
CA LEU A 83 -8.58 -1.35 5.62
C LEU A 83 -7.33 -0.49 5.84
N TYR A 84 -6.34 -0.68 4.98
CA TYR A 84 -5.25 0.26 4.79
C TYR A 84 -5.35 0.85 3.38
N GLU A 85 -5.40 2.18 3.32
CA GLU A 85 -5.54 2.94 2.08
C GLU A 85 -4.21 3.59 1.74
N ILE A 86 -3.79 3.45 0.48
CA ILE A 86 -2.68 4.20 -0.07
C ILE A 86 -3.22 5.15 -1.15
N PRO A 87 -3.12 6.47 -0.94
CA PRO A 87 -3.50 7.44 -1.96
C PRO A 87 -2.54 7.34 -3.14
N LEU A 88 -3.08 7.44 -4.35
CA LEU A 88 -2.33 7.33 -5.60
C LEU A 88 -2.54 8.60 -6.44
N GLU A 89 -1.43 9.20 -6.83
CA GLU A 89 -1.38 10.33 -7.76
C GLU A 89 -0.92 9.87 -9.16
N ASP A 90 -1.13 10.71 -10.18
CA ASP A 90 -0.64 10.46 -11.54
C ASP A 90 0.90 10.32 -11.61
N SER A 91 1.61 11.00 -10.70
CA SER A 91 3.07 10.94 -10.55
C SER A 91 3.56 9.68 -9.83
N SER A 92 2.65 8.87 -9.27
CA SER A 92 3.01 7.69 -8.49
C SER A 92 3.83 6.69 -9.31
N LEU A 93 4.91 6.19 -8.71
CA LEU A 93 5.80 5.20 -9.32
C LEU A 93 5.63 3.84 -8.64
N TYR A 94 5.41 2.82 -9.46
CA TYR A 94 5.19 1.45 -9.00
C TYR A 94 6.37 0.57 -9.39
N GLN A 95 6.90 -0.19 -8.44
CA GLN A 95 8.02 -1.10 -8.66
C GLN A 95 7.78 -2.45 -7.98
N PHE A 96 8.35 -3.48 -8.57
CA PHE A 96 8.48 -4.79 -7.96
C PHE A 96 9.87 -5.35 -8.28
N ASP A 97 10.63 -5.71 -7.26
CA ASP A 97 12.01 -6.23 -7.42
C ASP A 97 12.08 -7.76 -7.47
N GLY A 98 10.95 -8.45 -7.26
CA GLY A 98 10.85 -9.90 -7.15
C GLY A 98 10.45 -10.38 -5.76
N GLU A 99 10.73 -9.58 -4.73
CA GLU A 99 10.48 -9.90 -3.32
C GLU A 99 9.57 -8.86 -2.66
N ARG A 100 9.73 -7.59 -3.04
CA ARG A 100 9.08 -6.43 -2.43
C ARG A 100 8.43 -5.55 -3.49
N PHE A 101 7.28 -5.01 -3.12
CA PHE A 101 6.64 -3.92 -3.85
C PHE A 101 7.09 -2.59 -3.27
N SER A 102 7.41 -1.64 -4.14
CA SER A 102 7.65 -0.26 -3.75
C SER A 102 6.71 0.66 -4.53
N LEU A 103 6.08 1.57 -3.80
CA LEU A 103 5.18 2.59 -4.33
C LEU A 103 5.65 3.94 -3.82
N VAL A 104 6.03 4.82 -4.75
CA VAL A 104 6.50 6.17 -4.42
C VAL A 104 5.43 7.16 -4.84
N THR A 105 4.93 7.92 -3.87
CA THR A 105 4.02 9.04 -4.08
C THR A 105 4.76 10.36 -3.87
N ASP A 106 4.07 11.48 -4.06
CA ASP A 106 4.65 12.81 -3.79
C ASP A 106 4.91 13.02 -2.29
N ARG A 107 4.23 12.26 -1.42
CA ARG A 107 4.27 12.43 0.04
C ARG A 107 5.08 11.37 0.76
N ALA A 108 5.07 10.13 0.26
CA ALA A 108 5.61 8.99 0.99
C ALA A 108 6.14 7.89 0.07
N ILE A 109 6.98 7.04 0.63
CA ILE A 109 7.40 5.78 0.02
C ILE A 109 6.75 4.64 0.81
N TYR A 110 5.97 3.83 0.13
CA TYR A 110 5.37 2.62 0.66
C TYR A 110 6.14 1.40 0.20
N THR A 111 6.51 0.53 1.13
CA THR A 111 7.12 -0.77 0.84
C THR A 111 6.22 -1.88 1.37
N ILE A 112 5.83 -2.82 0.50
CA ILE A 112 5.02 -3.98 0.87
C ILE A 112 5.85 -5.23 0.65
N GLU A 113 6.03 -6.01 1.70
CA GLU A 113 6.75 -7.29 1.67
C GLU A 113 5.96 -8.39 2.37
N LEU A 114 6.23 -9.65 2.04
CA LEU A 114 5.66 -10.76 2.81
C LEU A 114 6.23 -10.72 4.23
N ALA A 115 5.35 -10.71 5.23
CA ALA A 115 5.78 -10.94 6.59
C ALA A 115 6.20 -12.42 6.67
N GLY A 116 7.49 -12.68 6.89
CA GLY A 116 8.01 -14.05 7.01
C GLY A 116 7.17 -14.86 8.01
N GLU A 117 6.95 -16.14 7.70
CA GLU A 117 6.31 -17.10 8.62
C GLU A 117 7.16 -17.36 9.87
#